data_AF-A0A965QXA9-F1
#
_entry.id   AF-A0A965QXA9-F1
#
_cell.length_a   1.000
_cell.length_b   1.000
_cell.length_c   1.000
_cell.angle_alpha   90.00
_cell.angle_beta   90.00
_cell.angle_gamma   90.00
#
_symmetry.space_group_name_H-M   'P 1'
#
loop_
_entity.id
_entity.type
_entity.pdbx_description
1 polymer ?
#
loop_
_entity_poly.entity_id
_entity_poly.type
_entity_poly.pdbx_seq_one_letter_code
_entity_poly.pdbx_strand_id
1 'polypeptide(L)'
;MTYRRSTRLLAAFVLYLASTARAADEGFLLRDGDRVVFLGDSITEQRLYTTYIEAYAQTRFPEWKLRFWNAGWGGDTAWLRMRSFPDEAKLFAAEGDEQQKMIEASVDGPLKRDVLELEPTVVFVNFGMNDHNYEAFREDIFKAHVRGQSQICRLLTAAGARPILLTPQAIEPRSGQPAGDRRNAAIRRFAEGVRAVAAEHGGTFINQYDPYVAIMTREHMRDVNASIGGGDEVHPAPAGHLLMAAIILERMRAPALVSRAAIDVADGQGKVAVTARCAVTNLKMEKGVLGFDRADECLPMPVDERAQAALKLAPILDGLDRYELQVVGLPADRYEVVIDGEFVTTVTRAELAAGWNLATTAGPIGRQAAEVLALIFK
;
A
#
# COMPACT_ATOMS: atom_id res chain seq x y z
N MET A 1 -10.05 9.67 78.60
CA MET A 1 -10.72 10.15 77.38
C MET A 1 -9.68 10.27 76.28
N THR A 2 -9.90 9.56 75.20
CA THR A 2 -8.95 9.13 74.18
C THR A 2 -8.81 10.16 73.05
N TYR A 3 -7.58 10.57 72.75
CA TYR A 3 -7.26 11.40 71.58
C TYR A 3 -6.94 10.47 70.39
N ARG A 4 -7.86 10.36 69.42
CA ARG A 4 -7.64 9.59 68.18
C ARG A 4 -7.19 10.55 67.08
N ARG A 5 -5.91 10.44 66.68
CA ARG A 5 -5.38 11.04 65.44
C ARG A 5 -5.96 10.26 64.25
N SER A 6 -6.74 10.93 63.42
CA SER A 6 -7.18 10.40 62.12
C SER A 6 -6.28 10.97 61.02
N THR A 7 -5.25 10.20 60.65
CA THR A 7 -4.46 10.44 59.44
C THR A 7 -5.30 10.01 58.24
N ARG A 8 -5.82 10.96 57.46
CA ARG A 8 -6.40 10.67 56.14
C ARG A 8 -5.23 10.55 55.15
N LEU A 9 -4.89 9.31 54.77
CA LEU A 9 -4.07 9.04 53.59
C LEU A 9 -4.90 9.40 52.36
N LEU A 10 -4.50 10.48 51.67
CA LEU A 10 -4.99 10.80 50.34
C LEU A 10 -4.25 9.86 49.37
N ALA A 11 -4.92 8.81 48.90
CA ALA A 11 -4.41 8.00 47.81
C ALA A 11 -4.45 8.84 46.53
N ALA A 12 -3.29 9.32 46.09
CA ALA A 12 -3.13 9.94 44.79
C ALA A 12 -3.28 8.86 43.72
N PHE A 13 -4.45 8.81 43.08
CA PHE A 13 -4.68 8.02 41.88
C PHE A 13 -3.85 8.64 40.76
N VAL A 14 -2.67 8.09 40.48
CA VAL A 14 -1.91 8.42 39.28
C VAL A 14 -2.65 7.75 38.12
N LEU A 15 -3.51 8.52 37.46
CA LEU A 15 -3.99 8.17 36.13
C LEU A 15 -2.76 8.11 35.21
N TYR A 16 -2.34 6.89 34.87
CA TYR A 16 -1.48 6.67 33.73
C TYR A 16 -2.27 7.10 32.50
N LEU A 17 -2.01 8.32 32.02
CA LEU A 17 -2.46 8.76 30.72
C LEU A 17 -1.80 7.85 29.68
N ALA A 18 -2.50 6.79 29.30
CA ALA A 18 -2.27 6.14 28.02
C ALA A 18 -2.55 7.22 26.96
N SER A 19 -1.49 7.90 26.50
CA SER A 19 -1.56 8.76 25.33
C SER A 19 -1.98 7.88 24.17
N THR A 20 -3.25 7.99 23.80
CA THR A 20 -3.85 7.22 22.72
C THR A 20 -3.06 7.45 21.44
N ALA A 21 -2.39 6.42 20.93
CA ALA A 21 -1.72 6.38 19.63
C ALA A 21 -2.71 6.49 18.44
N ARG A 22 -3.94 6.93 18.69
CA ARG A 22 -5.03 7.10 17.73
C ARG A 22 -4.78 8.24 16.73
N ALA A 23 -3.76 9.07 16.97
CA ALA A 23 -3.36 10.17 16.08
C ALA A 23 -2.53 9.72 14.86
N ALA A 24 -2.01 8.48 14.84
CA ALA A 24 -1.14 8.02 13.73
C ALA A 24 -1.90 7.73 12.42
N ASP A 25 -3.23 7.57 12.48
CA ASP A 25 -4.07 7.25 11.32
C ASP A 25 -4.68 8.51 10.65
N GLU A 26 -4.42 9.71 11.21
CA GLU A 26 -4.92 10.97 10.67
C GLU A 26 -4.25 11.31 9.32
N GLY A 27 -4.87 10.83 8.25
CA GLY A 27 -4.49 11.20 6.88
C GLY A 27 -4.45 10.04 5.88
N PHE A 28 -4.66 8.79 6.32
CA PHE A 28 -4.80 7.68 5.37
C PHE A 28 -6.05 7.90 4.49
N LEU A 29 -5.91 7.66 3.18
CA LEU A 29 -7.01 7.93 2.25
C LEU A 29 -8.18 6.94 2.37
N LEU A 30 -7.94 5.68 2.74
CA LEU A 30 -9.03 4.75 3.03
C LEU A 30 -9.59 4.98 4.43
N ARG A 31 -10.84 4.62 4.61
CA ARG A 31 -11.63 4.80 5.82
C ARG A 31 -12.43 3.53 6.10
N ASP A 32 -12.77 3.32 7.37
CA ASP A 32 -13.71 2.27 7.74
C ASP A 32 -15.01 2.36 6.92
N GLY A 33 -15.49 1.21 6.44
CA GLY A 33 -16.67 1.08 5.60
C GLY A 33 -16.46 1.36 4.11
N ASP A 34 -15.23 1.66 3.66
CA ASP A 34 -14.95 1.90 2.25
C ASP A 34 -15.23 0.67 1.37
N ARG A 35 -15.84 0.95 0.22
CA ARG A 35 -16.07 0.02 -0.89
C ARG A 35 -15.15 0.44 -2.02
N VAL A 36 -14.07 -0.30 -2.20
CA VAL A 36 -12.93 0.06 -3.03
C VAL A 36 -12.96 -0.72 -4.34
N VAL A 37 -12.97 -0.02 -5.47
CA VAL A 37 -12.84 -0.66 -6.79
C VAL A 37 -11.52 -0.27 -7.43
N PHE A 38 -10.79 -1.25 -7.97
CA PHE A 38 -9.64 -1.00 -8.83
C PHE A 38 -10.06 -1.14 -10.29
N LEU A 39 -10.22 0.00 -10.97
CA LEU A 39 -10.51 0.09 -12.40
C LEU A 39 -9.19 0.26 -13.17
N GLY A 40 -8.95 -0.60 -14.16
CA GLY A 40 -7.75 -0.48 -14.98
C GLY A 40 -7.68 -1.50 -16.09
N ASP A 41 -6.47 -1.68 -16.63
CA ASP A 41 -6.18 -2.57 -17.75
C ASP A 41 -5.66 -3.96 -17.31
N SER A 42 -4.87 -4.63 -18.16
CA SER A 42 -4.27 -5.94 -17.90
C SER A 42 -3.41 -5.99 -16.65
N ILE A 43 -2.74 -4.89 -16.27
CA ILE A 43 -1.91 -4.85 -15.06
C ILE A 43 -2.80 -4.91 -13.82
N THR A 44 -3.98 -4.30 -13.88
CA THR A 44 -4.98 -4.40 -12.81
C THR A 44 -5.65 -5.77 -12.81
N GLU A 45 -5.97 -6.32 -13.98
CA GLU A 45 -6.58 -7.65 -14.14
C GLU A 45 -5.76 -8.78 -13.49
N GLN A 46 -4.43 -8.64 -13.40
CA GLN A 46 -3.52 -9.61 -12.78
C GLN A 46 -3.74 -9.84 -11.27
N ARG A 47 -4.47 -8.96 -10.57
CA ARG A 47 -4.78 -9.08 -9.12
C ARG A 47 -3.55 -9.25 -8.23
N LEU A 48 -2.45 -8.55 -8.54
CA LEU A 48 -1.25 -8.55 -7.70
C LEU A 48 -1.17 -7.28 -6.84
N TYR A 49 -0.88 -6.10 -7.41
CA TYR A 49 -0.77 -4.87 -6.60
C TYR A 49 -2.08 -4.55 -5.85
N THR A 50 -3.24 -4.85 -6.45
CA THR A 50 -4.55 -4.65 -5.82
C THR A 50 -4.71 -5.52 -4.58
N THR A 51 -4.27 -6.78 -4.66
CA THR A 51 -4.30 -7.76 -3.57
C THR A 51 -3.32 -7.39 -2.47
N TYR A 52 -2.15 -6.86 -2.81
CA TYR A 52 -1.19 -6.39 -1.82
C TYR A 52 -1.69 -5.16 -1.05
N ILE A 53 -2.39 -4.24 -1.71
CA ILE A 53 -3.05 -3.10 -1.05
C ILE A 53 -4.19 -3.59 -0.13
N GLU A 54 -5.03 -4.51 -0.61
CA GLU A 54 -6.09 -5.11 0.19
C GLU A 54 -5.52 -5.83 1.41
N ALA A 55 -4.50 -6.66 1.24
CA ALA A 55 -3.87 -7.41 2.33
C ALA A 55 -3.24 -6.47 3.36
N TYR A 56 -2.58 -5.40 2.94
CA TYR A 56 -2.12 -4.35 3.87
C TYR A 56 -3.30 -3.77 4.67
N ALA A 57 -4.38 -3.37 4.00
CA ALA A 57 -5.50 -2.71 4.67
C ALA A 57 -6.20 -3.65 5.67
N GLN A 58 -6.46 -4.90 5.28
CA GLN A 58 -7.13 -5.90 6.10
C GLN A 58 -6.27 -6.32 7.31
N THR A 59 -4.95 -6.44 7.15
CA THR A 59 -4.05 -6.79 8.26
C THR A 59 -3.79 -5.62 9.19
N ARG A 60 -3.71 -4.38 8.66
CA ARG A 60 -3.44 -3.17 9.44
C ARG A 60 -4.66 -2.64 10.20
N PHE A 61 -5.85 -2.88 9.67
CA PHE A 61 -7.12 -2.39 10.21
C PHE A 61 -8.14 -3.53 10.28
N PRO A 62 -7.91 -4.57 11.10
CA PRO A 62 -8.75 -5.78 11.13
C PRO A 62 -10.21 -5.51 11.54
N GLU A 63 -10.48 -4.39 12.21
CA GLU A 63 -11.83 -3.98 12.61
C GLU A 63 -12.57 -3.18 11.52
N TRP A 64 -11.89 -2.73 10.47
CA TRP A 64 -12.53 -1.94 9.41
C TRP A 64 -13.34 -2.84 8.49
N LYS A 65 -14.54 -2.39 8.11
CA LYS A 65 -15.46 -3.10 7.22
C LYS A 65 -15.19 -2.75 5.76
N LEU A 66 -13.98 -3.05 5.31
CA LEU A 66 -13.56 -2.78 3.94
C LEU A 66 -14.09 -3.86 2.98
N ARG A 67 -14.41 -3.45 1.75
CA ARG A 67 -14.70 -4.37 0.65
C ARG A 67 -13.94 -3.94 -0.60
N PHE A 68 -13.39 -4.90 -1.32
CA PHE A 68 -12.57 -4.65 -2.50
C PHE A 68 -13.12 -5.39 -3.72
N TRP A 69 -13.01 -4.76 -4.88
CA TRP A 69 -13.30 -5.37 -6.17
C TRP A 69 -12.21 -5.00 -7.17
N ASN A 70 -11.87 -5.97 -8.00
CA ASN A 70 -11.01 -5.76 -9.16
C ASN A 70 -11.87 -5.69 -10.42
N ALA A 71 -11.87 -4.52 -11.06
CA ALA A 71 -12.52 -4.24 -12.32
C ALA A 71 -11.46 -3.97 -13.42
N GLY A 72 -10.32 -4.66 -13.36
CA GLY A 72 -9.30 -4.66 -14.41
C GLY A 72 -9.72 -5.47 -15.63
N TRP A 73 -9.42 -4.99 -16.82
CA TRP A 73 -9.71 -5.72 -18.06
C TRP A 73 -8.56 -5.62 -19.06
N GLY A 74 -8.08 -6.77 -19.54
CA GLY A 74 -6.92 -6.86 -20.41
C GLY A 74 -7.07 -6.04 -21.69
N GLY A 75 -6.10 -5.16 -21.94
CA GLY A 75 -6.07 -4.29 -23.11
C GLY A 75 -6.95 -3.05 -23.01
N ASP A 76 -7.62 -2.77 -21.89
CA ASP A 76 -8.52 -1.62 -21.77
C ASP A 76 -7.78 -0.27 -21.71
N THR A 77 -8.53 0.83 -21.92
CA THR A 77 -8.04 2.22 -21.98
C THR A 77 -8.97 3.16 -21.22
N ALA A 78 -8.60 4.43 -21.06
CA ALA A 78 -9.43 5.43 -20.38
C ALA A 78 -10.78 5.71 -21.04
N TRP A 79 -10.99 5.31 -22.30
CA TRP A 79 -12.29 5.35 -22.97
C TRP A 79 -13.05 4.00 -22.92
N LEU A 80 -12.59 3.06 -22.10
CA LEU A 80 -13.19 1.75 -21.84
C LEU A 80 -13.38 0.88 -23.10
N ARG A 81 -12.39 0.91 -24.01
CA ARG A 81 -12.47 0.30 -25.35
C ARG A 81 -12.82 -1.18 -25.32
N MET A 82 -12.39 -1.91 -24.30
CA MET A 82 -12.64 -3.36 -24.22
C MET A 82 -14.04 -3.70 -23.74
N ARG A 83 -14.84 -2.70 -23.36
CA ARG A 83 -16.18 -2.87 -22.79
C ARG A 83 -17.27 -2.33 -23.70
N SER A 84 -16.95 -1.34 -24.53
CA SER A 84 -17.86 -0.66 -25.44
C SER A 84 -17.49 -0.79 -26.92
N PHE A 85 -16.25 -1.17 -27.25
CA PHE A 85 -15.75 -1.37 -28.61
C PHE A 85 -16.01 -0.18 -29.55
N PRO A 86 -15.57 1.04 -29.20
CA PRO A 86 -15.79 2.21 -30.03
C PRO A 86 -14.97 2.15 -31.33
N ASP A 87 -15.42 2.86 -32.35
CA ASP A 87 -14.64 3.10 -33.57
C ASP A 87 -13.49 4.08 -33.27
N GLU A 88 -12.34 3.54 -32.88
CA GLU A 88 -11.18 4.34 -32.44
C GLU A 88 -10.63 5.24 -33.55
N ALA A 89 -10.73 4.83 -34.81
CA ALA A 89 -10.30 5.66 -35.94
C ALA A 89 -11.14 6.94 -36.02
N LYS A 90 -12.46 6.83 -35.85
CA LYS A 90 -13.34 8.01 -35.76
C LYS A 90 -13.12 8.80 -34.48
N LEU A 91 -12.92 8.11 -33.35
CA LEU A 91 -12.69 8.76 -32.05
C LEU A 91 -11.47 9.68 -32.09
N PHE A 92 -10.37 9.23 -32.69
CA PHE A 92 -9.13 9.99 -32.78
C PHE A 92 -9.18 11.07 -33.87
N ALA A 93 -10.01 10.90 -34.90
CA ALA A 93 -10.23 11.92 -35.92
C ALA A 93 -11.21 13.03 -35.48
N ALA A 94 -12.09 12.74 -34.52
CA ALA A 94 -13.06 13.69 -34.00
C ALA A 94 -12.42 14.76 -33.10
N GLU A 95 -13.01 15.95 -33.08
CA GLU A 95 -12.55 17.10 -32.29
C GLU A 95 -13.71 17.69 -31.47
N GLY A 96 -13.39 18.53 -30.47
CA GLY A 96 -14.38 19.31 -29.73
C GLY A 96 -15.51 18.45 -29.12
N ASP A 97 -16.76 18.88 -29.33
CA ASP A 97 -17.95 18.22 -28.78
C ASP A 97 -18.26 16.85 -29.40
N GLU A 98 -17.82 16.62 -30.64
CA GLU A 98 -18.03 15.33 -31.31
C GLU A 98 -17.25 14.23 -30.60
N GLN A 99 -15.96 14.46 -30.34
CA GLN A 99 -15.13 13.53 -29.59
C GLN A 99 -15.68 13.31 -28.18
N GLN A 100 -16.18 14.36 -27.52
CA GLN A 100 -16.79 14.23 -26.19
C GLN A 100 -17.98 13.27 -26.18
N LYS A 101 -18.90 13.40 -27.14
CA LYS A 101 -20.07 12.52 -27.24
C LYS A 101 -19.68 11.07 -27.48
N MET A 102 -18.63 10.84 -28.25
CA MET A 102 -18.10 9.48 -28.46
C MET A 102 -17.51 8.90 -27.17
N ILE A 103 -16.78 9.71 -26.39
CA ILE A 103 -16.28 9.30 -25.07
C ILE A 103 -17.43 8.96 -24.12
N GLU A 104 -18.47 9.80 -24.03
CA GLU A 104 -19.64 9.54 -23.18
C GLU A 104 -20.37 8.25 -23.58
N ALA A 105 -20.59 8.04 -24.88
CA ALA A 105 -21.19 6.80 -25.38
C ALA A 105 -20.33 5.56 -25.04
N SER A 106 -19.01 5.73 -25.01
CA SER A 106 -18.05 4.66 -24.73
C SER A 106 -17.90 4.36 -23.24
N VAL A 107 -17.99 5.37 -22.37
CA VAL A 107 -17.66 5.27 -20.94
C VAL A 107 -18.90 5.03 -20.07
N ASP A 108 -20.01 5.74 -20.31
CA ASP A 108 -21.11 5.84 -19.34
C ASP A 108 -21.75 4.50 -19.01
N GLY A 109 -22.10 3.73 -20.05
CA GLY A 109 -22.73 2.42 -19.90
C GLY A 109 -21.83 1.41 -19.19
N PRO A 110 -20.62 1.14 -19.69
CA PRO A 110 -19.71 0.20 -19.05
C PRO A 110 -19.27 0.59 -17.65
N LEU A 111 -18.98 1.86 -17.39
CA LEU A 111 -18.60 2.31 -16.05
C LEU A 111 -19.76 2.09 -15.07
N LYS A 112 -21.00 2.37 -15.50
CA LYS A 112 -22.18 2.07 -14.68
C LYS A 112 -22.27 0.59 -14.34
N ARG A 113 -22.25 -0.27 -15.36
CA ARG A 113 -22.40 -1.73 -15.25
C ARG A 113 -21.33 -2.36 -14.36
N ASP A 114 -20.07 -2.02 -14.60
CA ASP A 114 -18.93 -2.77 -14.03
C ASP A 114 -18.35 -2.15 -12.76
N VAL A 115 -18.66 -0.88 -12.49
CA VAL A 115 -18.09 -0.12 -11.36
C VAL A 115 -19.18 0.47 -10.48
N LEU A 116 -20.11 1.26 -11.03
CA LEU A 116 -21.07 1.99 -10.20
C LEU A 116 -22.13 1.08 -9.55
N GLU A 117 -22.46 -0.06 -10.15
CA GLU A 117 -23.36 -1.07 -9.56
C GLU A 117 -22.79 -1.70 -8.26
N LEU A 118 -21.47 -1.60 -8.04
CA LEU A 118 -20.82 -2.01 -6.79
C LEU A 118 -20.95 -0.95 -5.68
N GLU A 119 -21.60 0.17 -5.98
CA GLU A 119 -21.79 1.33 -5.11
C GLU A 119 -20.48 1.85 -4.47
N PRO A 120 -19.37 2.02 -5.21
CA PRO A 120 -18.08 2.29 -4.60
C PRO A 120 -18.04 3.62 -3.83
N THR A 121 -17.24 3.67 -2.78
CA THR A 121 -16.90 4.93 -2.09
C THR A 121 -15.51 5.45 -2.50
N VAL A 122 -14.67 4.58 -3.04
CA VAL A 122 -13.33 4.89 -3.57
C VAL A 122 -13.11 4.08 -4.84
N VAL A 123 -12.60 4.72 -5.89
CA VAL A 123 -12.21 4.02 -7.11
C VAL A 123 -10.80 4.45 -7.50
N PHE A 124 -9.89 3.48 -7.53
CA PHE A 124 -8.58 3.65 -8.16
C PHE A 124 -8.75 3.49 -9.66
N VAL A 125 -8.24 4.45 -10.43
CA VAL A 125 -8.29 4.41 -11.90
C VAL A 125 -6.87 4.39 -12.43
N ASN A 126 -6.48 3.28 -13.04
CA ASN A 126 -5.13 3.04 -13.56
C ASN A 126 -5.18 2.70 -15.05
N PHE A 127 -5.11 3.74 -15.88
CA PHE A 127 -5.05 3.66 -17.34
C PHE A 127 -3.89 4.51 -17.85
N GLY A 128 -3.44 4.24 -19.07
CA GLY A 128 -2.35 4.95 -19.72
C GLY A 128 -1.43 4.03 -20.50
N MET A 129 -1.21 2.79 -20.03
CA MET A 129 -0.27 1.85 -20.66
C MET A 129 -0.71 1.45 -22.06
N ASN A 130 -1.96 1.02 -22.22
CA ASN A 130 -2.52 0.74 -23.54
C ASN A 130 -2.86 2.01 -24.32
N ASP A 131 -3.20 3.09 -23.61
CA ASP A 131 -3.71 4.32 -24.20
C ASP A 131 -2.70 4.96 -25.16
N HIS A 132 -1.40 4.93 -24.85
CA HIS A 132 -0.38 5.48 -25.77
C HIS A 132 -0.02 4.52 -26.93
N ASN A 133 -0.73 3.41 -27.09
CA ASN A 133 -0.59 2.41 -28.14
C ASN A 133 0.83 1.86 -28.34
N TYR A 134 1.67 1.87 -27.30
CA TYR A 134 3.08 1.48 -27.40
C TYR A 134 3.88 2.30 -28.43
N GLU A 135 3.40 3.51 -28.74
CA GLU A 135 4.00 4.44 -29.69
C GLU A 135 4.64 5.65 -29.00
N ALA A 136 5.27 6.52 -29.81
CA ALA A 136 5.66 7.85 -29.35
C ALA A 136 4.40 8.70 -29.10
N PHE A 137 4.56 9.83 -28.40
CA PHE A 137 3.44 10.70 -28.08
C PHE A 137 2.62 11.09 -29.31
N ARG A 138 1.31 10.95 -29.18
CA ARG A 138 0.29 11.24 -30.20
C ARG A 138 -0.81 12.08 -29.57
N GLU A 139 -0.99 13.28 -30.09
CA GLU A 139 -1.89 14.27 -29.49
C GLU A 139 -3.37 13.88 -29.60
N ASP A 140 -3.76 13.27 -30.72
CA ASP A 140 -5.12 12.76 -30.97
C ASP A 140 -5.55 11.73 -29.91
N ILE A 141 -4.67 10.77 -29.60
CA ILE A 141 -4.94 9.76 -28.58
C ILE A 141 -4.87 10.34 -27.17
N PHE A 142 -3.92 11.26 -26.92
CA PHE A 142 -3.82 11.95 -25.63
C PHE A 142 -5.10 12.72 -25.28
N LYS A 143 -5.72 13.41 -26.26
CA LYS A 143 -7.02 14.07 -26.07
C LYS A 143 -8.11 13.07 -25.65
N ALA A 144 -8.21 11.93 -26.34
CA ALA A 144 -9.17 10.88 -25.98
C ALA A 144 -8.92 10.32 -24.57
N HIS A 145 -7.66 10.10 -24.20
CA HIS A 145 -7.26 9.67 -22.86
C HIS A 145 -7.70 10.66 -21.78
N VAL A 146 -7.37 11.95 -21.94
CA VAL A 146 -7.72 12.99 -20.97
C VAL A 146 -9.23 13.13 -20.82
N ARG A 147 -9.99 13.11 -21.94
CA ARG A 147 -11.46 13.16 -21.90
C ARG A 147 -12.06 11.92 -21.23
N GLY A 148 -11.52 10.73 -21.53
CA GLY A 148 -11.94 9.47 -20.89
C GLY A 148 -11.76 9.51 -19.38
N GLN A 149 -10.56 9.87 -18.91
CA GLN A 149 -10.27 10.05 -17.49
C GLN A 149 -11.19 11.09 -16.84
N SER A 150 -11.43 12.23 -17.51
CA SER A 150 -12.32 13.30 -17.04
C SER A 150 -13.76 12.81 -16.90
N GLN A 151 -14.25 12.06 -17.89
CA GLN A 151 -15.60 11.49 -17.88
C GLN A 151 -15.77 10.46 -16.76
N ILE A 152 -14.78 9.57 -16.57
CA ILE A 152 -14.74 8.61 -15.46
C ILE A 152 -14.79 9.37 -14.12
N CYS A 153 -13.92 10.35 -13.90
CA CYS A 153 -13.91 11.17 -12.68
C CYS A 153 -15.24 11.86 -12.41
N ARG A 154 -15.86 12.44 -13.44
CA ARG A 154 -17.16 13.11 -13.33
C ARG A 154 -18.25 12.14 -12.85
N LEU A 155 -18.34 10.96 -13.47
CA LEU A 155 -19.35 9.95 -13.13
C LEU A 155 -19.13 9.37 -11.72
N LEU A 156 -17.88 9.08 -11.35
CA LEU A 156 -17.53 8.60 -10.02
C LEU A 156 -17.90 9.63 -8.94
N THR A 157 -17.54 10.88 -9.15
CA THR A 157 -17.83 11.97 -8.20
C THR A 157 -19.33 12.21 -8.09
N ALA A 158 -20.06 12.18 -9.22
CA ALA A 158 -21.52 12.30 -9.23
C ALA A 158 -22.22 11.15 -8.49
N ALA A 159 -21.61 9.96 -8.48
CA ALA A 159 -22.07 8.81 -7.69
C ALA A 159 -21.65 8.86 -6.21
N GLY A 160 -20.92 9.90 -5.78
CA GLY A 160 -20.42 10.04 -4.41
C GLY A 160 -19.14 9.24 -4.10
N ALA A 161 -18.51 8.65 -5.11
CA ALA A 161 -17.23 7.97 -4.97
C ALA A 161 -16.05 8.97 -5.04
N ARG A 162 -14.94 8.61 -4.38
CA ARG A 162 -13.68 9.36 -4.44
C ARG A 162 -12.76 8.77 -5.52
N PRO A 163 -12.54 9.45 -6.65
CA PRO A 163 -11.59 8.99 -7.66
C PRO A 163 -10.14 9.20 -7.19
N ILE A 164 -9.35 8.13 -7.27
CA ILE A 164 -7.89 8.15 -7.09
C ILE A 164 -7.26 7.79 -8.43
N LEU A 165 -6.76 8.79 -9.13
CA LEU A 165 -6.13 8.63 -10.44
C LEU A 165 -4.66 8.24 -10.27
N LEU A 166 -4.31 7.09 -10.84
CA LEU A 166 -2.96 6.55 -10.85
C LEU A 166 -2.31 6.80 -12.22
N THR A 167 -1.03 7.14 -12.24
CA THR A 167 -0.23 6.91 -13.45
C THR A 167 0.04 5.40 -13.55
N PRO A 168 0.17 4.82 -14.76
CA PRO A 168 0.73 3.48 -14.87
C PRO A 168 2.19 3.46 -14.41
N GLN A 169 2.73 2.27 -14.14
CA GLN A 169 4.16 2.07 -14.03
C GLN A 169 4.86 2.28 -15.39
N ALA A 170 6.17 2.46 -15.37
CA ALA A 170 6.95 2.63 -16.59
C ALA A 170 7.11 1.32 -17.38
N ILE A 171 7.31 1.45 -18.69
CA ILE A 171 7.80 0.37 -19.54
C ILE A 171 9.25 0.06 -19.16
N GLU A 172 9.60 -1.21 -19.08
CA GLU A 172 10.96 -1.73 -18.87
C GLU A 172 11.57 -2.13 -20.21
N PRO A 173 12.20 -1.20 -20.95
CA PRO A 173 12.77 -1.54 -22.24
C PRO A 173 13.93 -2.52 -22.06
N ARG A 174 14.07 -3.46 -22.99
CA ARG A 174 15.21 -4.41 -23.05
C ARG A 174 16.57 -3.72 -23.17
N SER A 175 16.59 -2.45 -23.59
CA SER A 175 17.80 -1.62 -23.58
C SER A 175 18.28 -1.27 -22.18
N GLY A 176 17.43 -1.41 -21.15
CA GLY A 176 17.70 -0.99 -19.78
C GLY A 176 17.69 0.53 -19.57
N GLN A 177 17.28 1.30 -20.57
CA GLN A 177 17.30 2.76 -20.54
C GLN A 177 15.88 3.34 -20.59
N PRO A 178 15.11 3.28 -19.47
CA PRO A 178 13.72 3.72 -19.45
C PRO A 178 13.55 5.21 -19.81
N ALA A 179 14.50 6.07 -19.41
CA ALA A 179 14.45 7.51 -19.70
C ALA A 179 14.63 7.86 -21.19
N GLY A 180 15.32 7.01 -21.95
CA GLY A 180 15.55 7.20 -23.39
C GLY A 180 14.47 6.56 -24.27
N ASP A 181 13.52 5.83 -23.69
CA ASP A 181 12.50 5.12 -24.44
C ASP A 181 11.34 6.05 -24.83
N ARG A 182 11.04 6.11 -26.14
CA ARG A 182 9.99 6.99 -26.70
C ARG A 182 8.59 6.72 -26.12
N ARG A 183 8.31 5.48 -25.70
CA ARG A 183 7.03 5.07 -25.12
C ARG A 183 6.92 5.58 -23.69
N ASN A 184 8.01 5.47 -22.93
CA ASN A 184 8.10 6.10 -21.60
C ASN A 184 8.00 7.62 -21.66
N ALA A 185 8.57 8.26 -22.68
CA ALA A 185 8.35 9.70 -22.90
C ALA A 185 6.87 10.03 -23.16
N ALA A 186 6.14 9.17 -23.88
CA ALA A 186 4.69 9.29 -24.06
C ALA A 186 3.93 9.07 -22.74
N ILE A 187 4.23 8.02 -21.98
CA ILE A 187 3.63 7.75 -20.65
C ILE A 187 3.80 8.97 -19.73
N ARG A 188 4.98 9.61 -19.72
CA ARG A 188 5.22 10.82 -18.92
C ARG A 188 4.28 11.97 -19.28
N ARG A 189 4.02 12.18 -20.58
CA ARG A 189 3.05 13.19 -21.05
C ARG A 189 1.61 12.81 -20.65
N PHE A 190 1.24 11.54 -20.75
CA PHE A 190 -0.08 11.05 -20.31
C PHE A 190 -0.25 11.24 -18.79
N ALA A 191 0.78 10.95 -18.00
CA ALA A 191 0.79 11.18 -16.56
C ALA A 191 0.58 12.66 -16.18
N GLU A 192 1.14 13.60 -16.95
CA GLU A 192 0.85 15.03 -16.79
C GLU A 192 -0.62 15.37 -17.05
N GLY A 193 -1.24 14.73 -18.05
CA GLY A 193 -2.67 14.82 -18.32
C GLY A 193 -3.53 14.28 -17.16
N VAL A 194 -3.22 13.08 -16.66
CA VAL A 194 -3.90 12.49 -15.49
C VAL A 194 -3.82 13.42 -14.26
N ARG A 195 -2.66 14.03 -14.03
CA ARG A 195 -2.50 15.03 -12.95
C ARG A 195 -3.40 16.25 -13.14
N ALA A 196 -3.53 16.75 -14.37
CA ALA A 196 -4.40 17.86 -14.69
C ALA A 196 -5.89 17.50 -14.46
N VAL A 197 -6.32 16.32 -14.91
CA VAL A 197 -7.68 15.81 -14.68
C VAL A 197 -7.99 15.70 -13.19
N ALA A 198 -7.07 15.15 -12.38
CA ALA A 198 -7.25 15.06 -10.94
C ALA A 198 -7.47 16.45 -10.31
N ALA A 199 -6.66 17.44 -10.71
CA ALA A 199 -6.78 18.80 -10.21
C ALA A 199 -8.10 19.48 -10.62
N GLU A 200 -8.56 19.25 -11.85
CA GLU A 200 -9.79 19.84 -12.39
C GLU A 200 -11.05 19.23 -11.73
N HIS A 201 -11.06 17.92 -11.52
CA HIS A 201 -12.24 17.19 -11.02
C HIS A 201 -12.20 16.90 -9.51
N GLY A 202 -11.24 17.45 -8.77
CA GLY A 202 -11.10 17.21 -7.33
C GLY A 202 -10.72 15.78 -6.95
N GLY A 203 -10.12 15.03 -7.89
CA GLY A 203 -9.59 13.70 -7.66
C GLY A 203 -8.23 13.72 -6.94
N THR A 204 -7.86 12.58 -6.35
CA THR A 204 -6.50 12.41 -5.83
C THR A 204 -5.58 11.90 -6.94
N PHE A 205 -4.42 12.51 -7.12
CA PHE A 205 -3.40 12.04 -8.06
C PHE A 205 -2.28 11.29 -7.35
N ILE A 206 -1.93 10.09 -7.81
CA ILE A 206 -0.79 9.32 -7.34
C ILE A 206 0.11 8.95 -8.52
N ASN A 207 1.35 9.44 -8.46
CA ASN A 207 2.39 9.16 -9.44
C ASN A 207 3.16 7.89 -9.06
N GLN A 208 2.89 6.81 -9.79
CA GLN A 208 3.66 5.57 -9.74
C GLN A 208 4.89 5.64 -10.64
N TYR A 209 4.79 6.36 -11.76
CA TYR A 209 5.78 6.34 -12.85
C TYR A 209 7.17 6.79 -12.39
N ASP A 210 7.31 7.99 -11.82
CA ASP A 210 8.64 8.53 -11.49
C ASP A 210 9.39 7.69 -10.43
N PRO A 211 8.77 7.27 -9.30
CA PRO A 211 9.43 6.38 -8.35
C PRO A 211 9.82 5.02 -8.95
N TYR A 212 8.97 4.48 -9.83
CA TYR A 212 9.24 3.18 -10.48
C TYR A 212 10.42 3.28 -11.45
N VAL A 213 10.49 4.34 -12.28
CA VAL A 213 11.65 4.63 -13.14
C VAL A 213 12.92 4.79 -12.33
N ALA A 214 12.86 5.47 -11.17
CA ALA A 214 14.02 5.68 -10.33
C ALA A 214 14.60 4.34 -9.81
N ILE A 215 13.73 3.41 -9.40
CA ILE A 215 14.14 2.06 -8.97
C ILE A 215 14.75 1.28 -10.14
N MET A 216 14.07 1.22 -11.28
CA MET A 216 14.56 0.51 -12.47
C MET A 216 15.94 1.03 -12.90
N THR A 217 16.09 2.35 -12.98
CA THR A 217 17.34 2.98 -13.40
C THR A 217 18.46 2.66 -12.41
N ARG A 218 18.18 2.75 -11.09
CA ARG A 218 19.15 2.43 -10.04
C ARG A 218 19.60 0.96 -10.12
N GLU A 219 18.68 0.03 -10.31
CA GLU A 219 19.02 -1.40 -10.39
C GLU A 219 19.74 -1.74 -11.69
N HIS A 220 19.33 -1.18 -12.81
CA HIS A 220 20.04 -1.37 -14.08
C HIS A 220 21.48 -0.87 -14.03
N MET A 221 21.75 0.24 -13.32
CA MET A 221 23.12 0.71 -13.07
C MET A 221 23.95 -0.25 -12.22
N ARG A 222 23.32 -1.08 -11.38
CA ARG A 222 24.00 -2.06 -10.53
C ARG A 222 24.24 -3.38 -11.26
N ASP A 223 23.25 -3.84 -12.01
CA ASP A 223 23.30 -5.01 -12.87
C ASP A 223 22.47 -4.75 -14.12
N VAL A 224 23.12 -4.79 -15.28
CA VAL A 224 22.46 -4.54 -16.56
C VAL A 224 21.39 -5.58 -16.91
N ASN A 225 21.38 -6.74 -16.23
CA ASN A 225 20.37 -7.78 -16.37
C ASN A 225 19.25 -7.69 -15.31
N ALA A 226 19.34 -6.74 -14.37
CA ALA A 226 18.28 -6.54 -13.40
C ALA A 226 16.98 -6.17 -14.11
N SER A 227 15.90 -6.83 -13.72
CA SER A 227 14.56 -6.62 -14.25
C SER A 227 13.55 -6.77 -13.12
N ILE A 228 12.54 -5.89 -13.14
CA ILE A 228 11.36 -5.99 -12.26
C ILE A 228 10.10 -6.40 -13.03
N GLY A 229 10.24 -6.67 -14.33
CA GLY A 229 9.22 -7.14 -15.27
C GLY A 229 8.91 -8.64 -15.16
N GLY A 230 7.72 -9.01 -15.64
CA GLY A 230 7.13 -10.34 -15.60
C GLY A 230 7.39 -11.19 -16.84
N GLY A 231 8.38 -10.83 -17.66
CA GLY A 231 8.75 -11.55 -18.89
C GLY A 231 8.55 -10.76 -20.19
N ASP A 232 7.89 -9.59 -20.11
CA ASP A 232 7.84 -8.59 -21.17
C ASP A 232 8.21 -7.20 -20.64
N GLU A 233 8.16 -6.19 -21.50
CA GLU A 233 8.54 -4.80 -21.17
C GLU A 233 7.41 -4.02 -20.47
N VAL A 234 6.23 -4.61 -20.27
CA VAL A 234 4.98 -3.90 -19.91
C VAL A 234 4.47 -4.35 -18.54
N HIS A 235 4.34 -5.66 -18.34
CA HIS A 235 3.73 -6.28 -17.19
C HIS A 235 4.77 -6.53 -16.10
N PRO A 236 4.60 -5.99 -14.88
CA PRO A 236 5.51 -6.24 -13.77
C PRO A 236 5.45 -7.68 -13.28
N ALA A 237 6.57 -8.19 -12.75
CA ALA A 237 6.57 -9.40 -11.92
C ALA A 237 5.93 -9.09 -10.55
N PRO A 238 5.66 -10.12 -9.70
CA PRO A 238 5.14 -9.90 -8.35
C PRO A 238 5.94 -8.89 -7.52
N ALA A 239 7.27 -8.86 -7.64
CA ALA A 239 8.09 -7.84 -6.99
C ALA A 239 7.80 -6.41 -7.48
N GLY A 240 7.60 -6.21 -8.79
CA GLY A 240 7.20 -4.93 -9.36
C GLY A 240 5.79 -4.52 -8.91
N HIS A 241 4.86 -5.46 -8.80
CA HIS A 241 3.53 -5.20 -8.23
C HIS A 241 3.57 -4.81 -6.75
N LEU A 242 4.48 -5.39 -5.96
CA LEU A 242 4.67 -4.98 -4.57
C LEU A 242 5.30 -3.57 -4.47
N LEU A 243 6.20 -3.20 -5.39
CA LEU A 243 6.67 -1.82 -5.51
C LEU A 243 5.54 -0.84 -5.85
N MET A 244 4.67 -1.19 -6.80
CA MET A 244 3.48 -0.40 -7.13
C MET A 244 2.58 -0.21 -5.90
N ALA A 245 2.25 -1.31 -5.21
CA ALA A 245 1.43 -1.28 -4.00
C ALA A 245 2.06 -0.40 -2.91
N ALA A 246 3.38 -0.52 -2.68
CA ALA A 246 4.09 0.28 -1.69
C ALA A 246 4.05 1.78 -2.03
N ILE A 247 4.33 2.15 -3.29
CA ILE A 247 4.27 3.55 -3.75
C ILE A 247 2.85 4.11 -3.56
N ILE A 248 1.82 3.34 -3.94
CA ILE A 248 0.42 3.75 -3.78
C ILE A 248 0.09 3.97 -2.30
N LEU A 249 0.38 2.99 -1.43
CA LEU A 249 0.10 3.05 0.00
C LEU A 249 0.80 4.23 0.69
N GLU A 250 2.08 4.45 0.41
CA GLU A 250 2.83 5.60 0.94
C GLU A 250 2.21 6.93 0.51
N ARG A 251 1.79 7.05 -0.76
CA ARG A 251 1.14 8.27 -1.28
C ARG A 251 -0.28 8.44 -0.76
N MET A 252 -0.94 7.36 -0.37
CA MET A 252 -2.18 7.38 0.39
C MET A 252 -1.97 7.74 1.86
N ARG A 253 -0.72 7.87 2.33
CA ARG A 253 -0.33 8.08 3.73
C ARG A 253 -0.73 6.91 4.64
N ALA A 254 -0.59 5.70 4.13
CA ALA A 254 -0.78 4.47 4.90
C ALA A 254 0.19 4.44 6.12
N PRO A 255 -0.28 4.10 7.33
CA PRO A 255 0.56 4.13 8.52
C PRO A 255 1.60 3.00 8.53
N ALA A 256 2.86 3.36 8.73
CA ALA A 256 3.96 2.40 8.82
C ALA A 256 3.89 1.48 10.06
N LEU A 257 3.41 2.01 11.20
CA LEU A 257 3.50 1.33 12.49
C LEU A 257 2.50 0.18 12.58
N VAL A 258 3.00 -1.05 12.76
CA VAL A 258 2.20 -2.22 13.15
C VAL A 258 1.92 -2.06 14.63
N SER A 259 2.99 -2.18 15.42
CA SER A 259 2.99 -1.93 16.85
C SER A 259 4.43 -1.85 17.36
N ARG A 260 4.60 -1.28 18.56
CA ARG A 260 5.89 -1.12 19.22
C ARG A 260 5.77 -1.46 20.69
N ALA A 261 6.68 -2.30 21.18
CA ALA A 261 6.91 -2.52 22.60
C ALA A 261 8.36 -2.18 22.95
N ALA A 262 8.57 -1.37 23.98
CA ALA A 262 9.89 -1.07 24.53
C ALA A 262 9.95 -1.48 26.00
N ILE A 263 10.95 -2.29 26.35
CA ILE A 263 11.15 -2.85 27.67
C ILE A 263 12.55 -2.47 28.17
N ASP A 264 12.64 -1.94 29.39
CA ASP A 264 13.89 -1.65 30.07
C ASP A 264 14.11 -2.69 31.17
N VAL A 265 15.23 -3.40 31.13
CA VAL A 265 15.59 -4.42 32.13
C VAL A 265 16.86 -4.04 32.91
N ALA A 266 17.31 -2.78 32.84
CA ALA A 266 18.56 -2.34 33.47
C ALA A 266 18.58 -2.47 35.01
N ASP A 267 17.41 -2.43 35.65
CA ASP A 267 17.24 -2.63 37.10
C ASP A 267 17.03 -4.09 37.51
N GLY A 268 17.01 -5.02 36.54
CA GLY A 268 16.80 -6.45 36.74
C GLY A 268 15.36 -6.88 36.98
N GLN A 269 14.40 -5.97 37.13
CA GLN A 269 12.98 -6.30 37.34
C GLN A 269 12.16 -6.27 36.05
N GLY A 270 12.62 -5.53 35.04
CA GLY A 270 11.93 -5.39 33.76
C GLY A 270 10.74 -4.44 33.87
N LYS A 271 10.75 -3.39 33.07
CA LYS A 271 9.72 -2.36 33.03
C LYS A 271 9.29 -2.09 31.60
N VAL A 272 7.99 -2.08 31.36
CA VAL A 272 7.43 -1.59 30.09
C VAL A 272 7.61 -0.07 30.05
N ALA A 273 8.46 0.39 29.13
CA ALA A 273 8.77 1.81 28.96
C ALA A 273 7.78 2.50 28.02
N VAL A 274 7.49 1.87 26.88
CA VAL A 274 6.59 2.40 25.85
C VAL A 274 5.82 1.26 25.20
N THR A 275 4.53 1.46 24.97
CA THR A 275 3.75 0.65 24.02
C THR A 275 3.05 1.56 23.02
N ALA A 276 2.87 1.07 21.80
CA ALA A 276 2.02 1.68 20.79
C ALA A 276 1.37 0.58 19.96
N ARG A 277 0.04 0.62 19.82
CA ARG A 277 -0.78 -0.39 19.14
C ARG A 277 -0.61 -1.82 19.66
N CYS A 278 -0.25 -1.95 20.94
CA CYS A 278 -0.18 -3.22 21.64
C CYS A 278 -0.30 -3.03 23.15
N ALA A 279 -0.61 -4.12 23.84
CA ALA A 279 -0.52 -4.24 25.29
C ALA A 279 0.53 -5.29 25.65
N VAL A 280 1.36 -4.98 26.65
CA VAL A 280 2.33 -5.91 27.23
C VAL A 280 1.91 -6.25 28.65
N THR A 281 1.76 -7.54 28.94
CA THR A 281 1.35 -8.06 30.26
C THR A 281 2.23 -9.23 30.68
N ASN A 282 2.11 -9.66 31.93
CA ASN A 282 2.83 -10.83 32.46
C ASN A 282 4.36 -10.78 32.26
N LEU A 283 4.93 -9.56 32.29
CA LEU A 283 6.36 -9.33 32.18
C LEU A 283 7.11 -9.95 33.35
N LYS A 284 8.11 -10.78 33.04
CA LYS A 284 8.94 -11.50 34.02
C LYS A 284 10.38 -11.57 33.54
N MET A 285 11.30 -11.44 34.48
CA MET A 285 12.73 -11.68 34.28
C MET A 285 13.16 -12.79 35.24
N GLU A 286 13.53 -13.96 34.70
CA GLU A 286 13.93 -15.11 35.50
C GLU A 286 15.13 -15.81 34.87
N LYS A 287 16.22 -15.98 35.64
CA LYS A 287 17.42 -16.74 35.21
C LYS A 287 17.98 -16.30 33.85
N GLY A 288 17.92 -15.00 33.55
CA GLY A 288 18.40 -14.43 32.28
C GLY A 288 17.42 -14.55 31.11
N VAL A 289 16.19 -15.02 31.36
CA VAL A 289 15.11 -15.10 30.38
C VAL A 289 14.10 -13.98 30.65
N LEU A 290 13.85 -13.17 29.62
CA LEU A 290 12.76 -12.19 29.59
C LEU A 290 11.54 -12.84 28.95
N GLY A 291 10.42 -12.89 29.67
CA GLY A 291 9.13 -13.38 29.16
C GLY A 291 8.03 -12.36 29.38
N PHE A 292 7.10 -12.25 28.43
CA PHE A 292 5.91 -11.40 28.51
C PHE A 292 4.88 -11.84 27.47
N ASP A 293 3.62 -11.44 27.70
CA ASP A 293 2.57 -11.55 26.69
C ASP A 293 2.47 -10.21 25.94
N ARG A 294 2.31 -10.28 24.62
CA ARG A 294 2.08 -9.12 23.76
C ARG A 294 0.80 -9.35 22.96
N ALA A 295 -0.19 -8.50 23.17
CA ALA A 295 -1.40 -8.45 22.35
C ALA A 295 -1.31 -7.24 21.41
N ASP A 296 -1.20 -7.48 20.11
CA ASP A 296 -1.12 -6.44 19.08
C ASP A 296 -2.51 -6.11 18.52
N GLU A 297 -2.76 -4.85 18.20
CA GLU A 297 -4.04 -4.40 17.64
C GLU A 297 -4.22 -4.79 16.16
N CYS A 298 -3.13 -5.13 15.47
CA CYS A 298 -3.13 -5.48 14.05
C CYS A 298 -1.95 -6.40 13.70
N LEU A 299 -1.97 -6.97 12.50
CA LEU A 299 -0.93 -7.87 12.01
C LEU A 299 0.12 -7.10 11.17
N PRO A 300 1.36 -7.63 11.05
CA PRO A 300 2.31 -7.16 10.05
C PRO A 300 1.76 -7.34 8.63
N MET A 301 2.24 -6.51 7.71
CA MET A 301 1.89 -6.60 6.29
C MET A 301 2.43 -7.92 5.72
N PRO A 302 1.59 -8.79 5.15
CA PRO A 302 2.06 -10.01 4.55
C PRO A 302 2.79 -9.72 3.24
N VAL A 303 3.97 -10.31 3.08
CA VAL A 303 4.75 -10.23 1.85
C VAL A 303 4.65 -11.54 1.11
N ASP A 304 4.04 -11.52 -0.08
CA ASP A 304 3.99 -12.66 -0.99
C ASP A 304 5.41 -13.19 -1.25
N GLU A 305 5.60 -14.50 -1.10
CA GLU A 305 6.89 -15.16 -1.33
C GLU A 305 7.46 -14.83 -2.71
N ARG A 306 6.60 -14.70 -3.72
CA ARG A 306 6.97 -14.35 -5.10
C ARG A 306 7.44 -12.89 -5.23
N ALA A 307 7.09 -12.03 -4.28
CA ALA A 307 7.39 -10.60 -4.28
C ALA A 307 8.52 -10.19 -3.30
N GLN A 308 9.07 -11.13 -2.53
CA GLN A 308 10.12 -10.89 -1.53
C GLN A 308 11.32 -10.09 -2.05
N ALA A 309 11.65 -10.23 -3.34
CA ALA A 309 12.73 -9.45 -3.97
C ALA A 309 12.52 -7.93 -3.86
N ALA A 310 11.28 -7.44 -3.80
CA ALA A 310 10.97 -6.01 -3.69
C ALA A 310 11.49 -5.37 -2.39
N LEU A 311 11.62 -6.15 -1.30
CA LEU A 311 12.15 -5.65 -0.02
C LEU A 311 13.62 -5.20 -0.12
N LYS A 312 14.36 -5.67 -1.13
CA LYS A 312 15.73 -5.21 -1.43
C LYS A 312 15.76 -3.98 -2.35
N LEU A 313 14.63 -3.67 -2.99
CA LEU A 313 14.50 -2.62 -4.00
C LEU A 313 13.97 -1.32 -3.41
N ALA A 314 13.20 -1.37 -2.33
CA ALA A 314 12.69 -0.20 -1.65
C ALA A 314 12.61 -0.46 -0.14
N PRO A 315 12.69 0.59 0.71
CA PRO A 315 12.57 0.47 2.16
C PRO A 315 11.09 0.24 2.59
N ILE A 316 10.44 -0.77 2.02
CA ILE A 316 9.01 -1.05 2.19
C ILE A 316 8.67 -1.26 3.66
N LEU A 317 9.50 -2.01 4.39
CA LEU A 317 9.26 -2.30 5.81
C LEU A 317 9.32 -1.02 6.67
N ASP A 318 10.22 -0.09 6.36
CA ASP A 318 10.33 1.17 7.11
C ASP A 318 9.11 2.07 6.86
N GLY A 319 8.62 2.09 5.62
CA GLY A 319 7.50 2.91 5.18
C GLY A 319 6.13 2.35 5.54
N LEU A 320 5.98 1.02 5.65
CA LEU A 320 4.67 0.36 5.73
C LEU A 320 4.56 -0.73 6.80
N ASP A 321 5.68 -1.24 7.34
CA ASP A 321 5.64 -2.45 8.16
C ASP A 321 6.62 -2.48 9.32
N ARG A 322 6.53 -1.48 10.20
CA ARG A 322 7.33 -1.38 11.43
C ARG A 322 6.64 -2.13 12.57
N TYR A 323 7.08 -3.37 12.81
CA TYR A 323 6.67 -4.19 13.94
C TYR A 323 7.82 -4.31 14.92
N GLU A 324 7.86 -3.45 15.94
CA GLU A 324 9.10 -3.21 16.69
C GLU A 324 9.07 -3.84 18.08
N LEU A 325 10.20 -4.44 18.47
CA LEU A 325 10.53 -4.80 19.85
C LEU A 325 11.87 -4.17 20.23
N GLN A 326 11.83 -3.31 21.25
CA GLN A 326 13.02 -2.72 21.85
C GLN A 326 13.26 -3.29 23.25
N VAL A 327 14.46 -3.77 23.53
CA VAL A 327 14.86 -4.21 24.87
C VAL A 327 16.24 -3.64 25.21
N VAL A 328 16.32 -2.87 26.30
CA VAL A 328 17.56 -2.25 26.80
C VAL A 328 17.95 -2.82 28.17
N GLY A 329 19.25 -2.81 28.50
CA GLY A 329 19.75 -3.32 29.79
C GLY A 329 20.08 -4.82 29.81
N LEU A 330 19.91 -5.51 28.68
CA LEU A 330 20.26 -6.92 28.52
C LEU A 330 21.78 -7.17 28.67
N PRO A 331 22.23 -8.19 29.43
CA PRO A 331 23.66 -8.38 29.73
C PRO A 331 24.45 -9.18 28.67
N ALA A 332 23.87 -10.24 28.09
CA ALA A 332 24.49 -11.03 27.02
C ALA A 332 24.38 -10.34 25.66
N ASP A 333 25.24 -10.71 24.72
CA ASP A 333 25.29 -10.10 23.38
C ASP A 333 24.26 -10.64 22.39
N ARG A 334 23.70 -11.83 22.62
CA ARG A 334 22.72 -12.49 21.75
C ARG A 334 21.63 -13.19 22.55
N TYR A 335 20.43 -13.24 21.96
CA TYR A 335 19.23 -13.84 22.54
C TYR A 335 18.49 -14.67 21.50
N GLU A 336 18.06 -15.86 21.91
CA GLU A 336 17.06 -16.62 21.17
C GLU A 336 15.69 -16.00 21.43
N VAL A 337 14.94 -15.75 20.35
CA VAL A 337 13.56 -15.26 20.42
C VAL A 337 12.64 -16.45 20.19
N VAL A 338 11.73 -16.65 21.14
CA VAL A 338 10.68 -17.67 21.07
C VAL A 338 9.34 -16.95 21.15
N ILE A 339 8.43 -17.24 20.22
CA ILE A 339 7.07 -16.69 20.18
C ILE A 339 6.10 -17.88 20.22
N ASP A 340 5.17 -17.87 21.19
CA ASP A 340 4.21 -18.97 21.46
C ASP A 340 4.85 -20.37 21.52
N GLY A 341 6.05 -20.46 22.10
CA GLY A 341 6.79 -21.72 22.25
C GLY A 341 7.58 -22.16 21.01
N GLU A 342 7.53 -21.40 19.92
CA GLU A 342 8.29 -21.66 18.70
C GLU A 342 9.56 -20.81 18.63
N PHE A 343 10.71 -21.42 18.34
CA PHE A 343 11.93 -20.69 18.03
C PHE A 343 11.77 -19.90 16.73
N VAL A 344 12.03 -18.60 16.79
CA VAL A 344 11.81 -17.66 15.69
C VAL A 344 13.14 -17.26 15.05
N THR A 345 14.07 -16.71 15.83
CA THR A 345 15.40 -16.31 15.37
C THR A 345 16.35 -16.05 16.54
N THR A 346 17.61 -15.74 16.25
CA THR A 346 18.56 -15.15 17.20
C THR A 346 18.82 -13.70 16.86
N VAL A 347 18.65 -12.81 17.84
CA VAL A 347 18.90 -11.36 17.71
C VAL A 347 20.02 -10.92 18.63
N THR A 348 20.76 -9.90 18.22
CA THR A 348 21.78 -9.29 19.06
C THR A 348 21.15 -8.32 20.06
N ARG A 349 21.85 -8.10 21.18
CA ARG A 349 21.54 -7.04 22.12
C ARG A 349 21.48 -5.66 21.46
N ALA A 350 22.36 -5.41 20.48
CA ALA A 350 22.40 -4.13 19.77
C ALA A 350 21.15 -3.92 18.91
N GLU A 351 20.69 -4.94 18.17
CA GLU A 351 19.44 -4.88 17.40
C GLU A 351 18.23 -4.67 18.32
N LEU A 352 18.14 -5.43 19.43
CA LEU A 352 17.09 -5.23 20.42
C LEU A 352 17.14 -3.82 21.05
N ALA A 353 18.33 -3.31 21.38
CA ALA A 353 18.46 -1.97 21.94
C ALA A 353 18.07 -0.87 20.94
N ALA A 354 18.29 -1.10 19.64
CA ALA A 354 17.91 -0.18 18.56
C ALA A 354 16.40 -0.21 18.24
N GLY A 355 15.69 -1.29 18.60
CA GLY A 355 14.32 -1.53 18.18
C GLY A 355 14.33 -2.45 16.95
N TRP A 356 14.28 -3.74 17.21
CA TRP A 356 14.29 -4.76 16.16
C TRP A 356 12.92 -4.83 15.48
N ASN A 357 12.89 -4.69 14.15
CA ASN A 357 11.68 -4.92 13.36
C ASN A 357 11.51 -6.43 13.11
N LEU A 358 10.50 -7.02 13.72
CA LEU A 358 10.20 -8.45 13.62
C LEU A 358 9.16 -8.80 12.53
N ALA A 359 8.71 -7.83 11.73
CA ALA A 359 7.64 -8.00 10.73
C ALA A 359 7.85 -9.17 9.75
N THR A 360 9.10 -9.40 9.31
CA THR A 360 9.44 -10.47 8.37
C THR A 360 9.94 -11.74 9.04
N THR A 361 9.83 -11.85 10.36
CA THR A 361 10.35 -13.03 11.07
C THR A 361 9.36 -14.18 11.00
N ALA A 362 9.85 -15.38 10.68
CA ALA A 362 9.03 -16.57 10.67
C ALA A 362 8.48 -16.86 12.07
N GLY A 363 7.22 -17.28 12.17
CA GLY A 363 6.58 -17.60 13.44
C GLY A 363 5.06 -17.51 13.34
N PRO A 364 4.35 -17.67 14.48
CA PRO A 364 2.89 -17.72 14.51
C PRO A 364 2.22 -16.49 13.86
N ILE A 365 2.72 -15.29 14.16
CA ILE A 365 2.14 -14.03 13.68
C ILE A 365 2.37 -13.85 12.17
N GLY A 366 3.58 -14.14 11.69
CA GLY A 366 3.90 -14.10 10.26
C GLY A 366 3.07 -15.12 9.46
N ARG A 367 2.85 -16.32 10.01
CA ARG A 367 1.95 -17.32 9.41
C ARG A 367 0.51 -16.83 9.34
N GLN A 368 -0.02 -16.24 10.41
CA GLN A 368 -1.37 -15.69 10.41
C GLN A 368 -1.53 -14.59 9.35
N ALA A 369 -0.56 -13.68 9.22
CA ALA A 369 -0.58 -12.65 8.17
C ALA A 369 -0.55 -13.27 6.76
N ALA A 370 0.28 -14.30 6.54
CA ALA A 370 0.34 -15.02 5.27
C ALA A 370 -0.97 -15.78 4.95
N GLU A 371 -1.65 -16.34 5.96
CA GLU A 371 -2.96 -16.96 5.80
C GLU A 371 -4.02 -15.94 5.35
N VAL A 372 -4.01 -14.71 5.90
CA VAL A 372 -4.88 -13.62 5.43
C VAL A 372 -4.62 -13.32 3.95
N LEU A 373 -3.36 -13.17 3.55
CA LEU A 373 -3.01 -12.95 2.14
C LEU A 373 -3.49 -14.11 1.24
N ALA A 374 -3.30 -15.35 1.68
CA ALA A 374 -3.73 -16.52 0.94
C ALA A 374 -5.26 -16.60 0.80
N LEU A 375 -6.02 -16.08 1.76
CA LEU A 375 -7.48 -15.97 1.66
C LEU A 375 -7.91 -14.89 0.68
N ILE A 376 -7.21 -13.76 0.59
CA ILE A 376 -7.53 -12.68 -0.36
C ILE A 376 -7.26 -13.11 -1.81
N PHE A 377 -6.27 -13.98 -2.04
CA PHE A 377 -6.00 -14.54 -3.36
C PHE A 377 -7.05 -15.55 -3.86
N LYS A 378 -7.89 -16.10 -2.98
CA LYS A 378 -8.94 -17.07 -3.31
C LYS A 378 -10.22 -16.35 -3.68
#